data_AF-A0AA47JE84-F1
#
_entry.id   AF-A0AA47JE84-F1
#
_cell.length_a   1.000
_cell.length_b   1.000
_cell.length_c   1.000
_cell.angle_alpha   90.00
_cell.angle_beta   90.00
_cell.angle_gamma   90.00
#
_symmetry.space_group_name_H-M   'P 1'
#
loop_
_entity.id
_entity.type
_entity.pdbx_description
1 polymer ?
#
loop_
_entity_poly.entity_id
_entity_poly.type
_entity_poly.pdbx_seq_one_letter_code
_entity_poly.pdbx_strand_id
1 'polypeptide(L)'
;MSLSRIKLNRLTGQIFGILLSLALLTGCEHATEGLVYAKKLDGSQNKSMLVGYTGRETDVIISSSVTIIGEGAFVGHQLTNVTIPDSVTTIEDEAFKDNELTNLTIPDSVVAIGKGAFSDNKLTSVILPDSLITIEDEAFKDNELTSLTIPDSVVAIGKGAFSDNKLTSVILPDSVLTIGEKAFSYNQLTSIVFPGSLTTIGDRAFLGNQLTSLEIPDSVTTIENGAFIDNKLTSVILSGSLNTIGDNVFSFNQLNSVTLPDSITMIGEMAFGYNQLTSVTLSDSTTIIGDEAFMFNKLNSVILPDSVVTVGAWAFHNNKLTSVTLPDSLSTIGAGGFNGNALSTLNNIPSDGFIFARNDDGTENKRVVVSYGGARRDIVVPDSVTTLGKGALYGNKLTNVTLPNTLTTIRELALSHNELTRVTLPDSLLTIGRRAFDGNKLTSITFPDSVTVIGEEAFTDNEITSVIIPGSVRTISPWAFDLGVVTKRN
;
A
#
# COMPACT_ATOMS: atom_id res chain seq x y z
N MET A 1 -42.07 -33.00 -39.56
CA MET A 1 -41.25 -32.88 -40.78
C MET A 1 -40.74 -31.43 -40.81
N SER A 2 -39.73 -31.02 -40.05
CA SER A 2 -38.29 -31.32 -40.16
C SER A 2 -37.78 -31.30 -41.60
N LEU A 3 -37.38 -30.11 -42.07
CA LEU A 3 -36.36 -29.97 -43.10
C LEU A 3 -35.15 -29.28 -42.46
N SER A 4 -34.04 -29.96 -42.64
CA SER A 4 -32.75 -29.86 -41.99
C SER A 4 -31.74 -29.11 -42.85
N ARG A 5 -30.82 -28.42 -42.14
CA ARG A 5 -29.37 -28.25 -42.43
C ARG A 5 -28.93 -27.81 -43.84
N ILE A 6 -28.13 -26.74 -43.91
CA ILE A 6 -26.66 -26.77 -44.12
C ILE A 6 -26.11 -25.33 -44.28
N LYS A 7 -25.10 -25.02 -43.45
CA LYS A 7 -23.94 -24.10 -43.55
C LYS A 7 -23.98 -22.91 -44.53
N LEU A 8 -23.55 -21.75 -44.02
CA LEU A 8 -22.38 -21.06 -44.62
C LEU A 8 -21.63 -20.19 -43.61
N ASN A 9 -20.37 -20.56 -43.35
CA ASN A 9 -19.30 -19.69 -42.86
C ASN A 9 -19.02 -18.59 -43.88
N ARG A 10 -18.46 -17.46 -43.40
CA ARG A 10 -17.97 -16.24 -44.10
C ARG A 10 -18.95 -15.08 -44.09
N LEU A 11 -18.97 -14.33 -42.99
CA LEU A 11 -19.47 -12.95 -42.99
C LEU A 11 -18.79 -12.10 -41.91
N THR A 12 -17.46 -11.98 -41.97
CA THR A 12 -16.70 -10.98 -41.16
C THR A 12 -15.67 -10.19 -41.98
N GLY A 13 -15.67 -10.32 -43.32
CA GLY A 13 -14.73 -9.63 -44.21
C GLY A 13 -15.35 -8.70 -45.27
N GLN A 14 -16.64 -8.37 -45.17
CA GLN A 14 -17.34 -7.58 -46.20
C GLN A 14 -18.22 -6.43 -45.68
N ILE A 15 -18.24 -6.17 -44.37
CA ILE A 15 -19.05 -5.05 -43.81
C ILE A 15 -18.26 -3.72 -43.82
N PHE A 16 -16.93 -3.75 -43.86
CA PHE A 16 -16.11 -2.52 -43.93
C PHE A 16 -16.02 -1.87 -45.30
N GLY A 17 -16.37 -2.58 -46.39
CA GLY A 17 -16.35 -2.04 -47.74
C GLY A 17 -17.54 -1.13 -48.11
N ILE A 18 -18.53 -0.97 -47.23
CA ILE A 18 -19.78 -0.26 -47.53
C ILE A 18 -19.91 1.08 -46.77
N LEU A 19 -19.13 1.28 -45.69
CA LEU A 19 -19.14 2.55 -44.94
C LEU A 19 -18.50 3.72 -45.70
N LEU A 20 -17.57 3.46 -46.64
CA LEU A 20 -16.98 4.52 -47.46
C LEU A 20 -17.95 5.06 -48.52
N SER A 21 -19.04 4.35 -48.84
CA SER A 21 -20.01 4.76 -49.87
C SER A 21 -21.27 5.48 -49.34
N LEU A 22 -21.48 5.54 -48.02
CA LEU A 22 -22.60 6.28 -47.41
C LEU A 22 -22.21 7.64 -46.81
N ALA A 23 -20.91 7.98 -46.77
CA ALA A 23 -20.40 9.25 -46.22
C ALA A 23 -20.64 10.48 -47.12
N LEU A 24 -21.32 10.33 -48.26
CA LEU A 24 -21.63 11.44 -49.19
C LEU A 24 -22.99 12.13 -48.92
N LEU A 25 -23.72 11.76 -47.86
CA LEU A 25 -25.09 12.25 -47.63
C LEU A 25 -25.38 12.89 -46.26
N THR A 26 -24.39 13.00 -45.37
CA THR A 26 -24.47 13.86 -44.18
C THR A 26 -23.20 14.69 -44.15
N GLY A 27 -23.32 16.02 -44.16
CA GLY A 27 -22.20 16.97 -44.13
C GLY A 27 -21.40 16.95 -42.81
N CYS A 28 -20.91 15.79 -42.42
CA CYS A 28 -19.93 15.59 -41.37
C CYS A 28 -18.56 15.67 -42.06
N GLU A 29 -18.04 16.89 -42.19
CA GLU A 29 -16.67 17.13 -42.61
C GLU A 29 -15.75 16.53 -41.54
N HIS A 30 -15.27 15.31 -41.77
CA HIS A 30 -14.16 14.79 -40.99
C HIS A 30 -12.93 15.64 -41.33
N ALA A 31 -12.27 16.23 -40.33
CA ALA A 31 -11.12 17.08 -40.61
C ALA A 31 -9.90 16.23 -40.95
N THR A 32 -9.38 16.48 -42.15
CA THR A 32 -7.99 16.15 -42.54
C THR A 32 -7.09 17.39 -42.48
N GLU A 33 -7.66 18.56 -42.15
CA GLU A 33 -6.95 19.83 -42.00
C GLU A 33 -6.28 19.94 -40.63
N GLY A 34 -5.15 20.65 -40.55
CA GLY A 34 -4.42 20.86 -39.30
C GLY A 34 -3.42 19.76 -38.93
N LEU A 35 -3.35 18.65 -39.68
CA LEU A 35 -2.30 17.64 -39.52
C LEU A 35 -0.92 18.22 -39.87
N VAL A 36 0.03 18.14 -38.93
CA VAL A 36 1.40 18.62 -39.09
C VAL A 36 2.34 17.44 -39.29
N TYR A 37 3.00 17.39 -40.45
CA TYR A 37 3.94 16.33 -40.81
C TYR A 37 5.39 16.75 -40.56
N ALA A 38 6.24 15.78 -40.23
CA ALA A 38 7.68 15.99 -40.14
C ALA A 38 8.25 16.53 -41.48
N LYS A 39 9.43 17.14 -41.44
CA LYS A 39 10.13 17.58 -42.67
C LYS A 39 11.23 16.61 -43.04
N LYS A 40 11.39 16.37 -44.34
CA LYS A 40 12.57 15.72 -44.91
C LYS A 40 13.75 16.70 -44.92
N LEU A 41 14.95 16.19 -45.19
CA LEU A 41 16.18 17.00 -45.31
C LEU A 41 16.08 18.10 -46.38
N ASP A 42 15.29 17.88 -47.44
CA ASP A 42 15.06 18.85 -48.52
C ASP A 42 13.98 19.90 -48.17
N GLY A 43 13.43 19.87 -46.95
CA GLY A 43 12.39 20.79 -46.49
C GLY A 43 10.96 20.42 -46.90
N SER A 44 10.78 19.40 -47.74
CA SER A 44 9.45 18.88 -48.09
C SER A 44 8.84 18.07 -46.94
N GLN A 45 7.52 17.89 -46.95
CA GLN A 45 6.84 17.12 -45.91
C GLN A 45 7.14 15.61 -46.03
N ASN A 46 7.44 14.99 -44.89
CA ASN A 46 7.43 13.55 -44.70
C ASN A 46 6.05 13.09 -44.24
N LYS A 47 5.17 12.80 -45.20
CA LYS A 47 3.77 12.41 -44.91
C LYS A 47 3.62 11.09 -44.14
N SER A 48 4.70 10.31 -43.97
CA SER A 48 4.67 9.09 -43.16
C SER A 48 4.76 9.35 -41.66
N MET A 49 5.14 10.55 -41.22
CA MET A 49 5.32 10.87 -39.82
C MET A 49 4.54 12.13 -39.46
N LEU A 50 3.50 11.94 -38.64
CA LEU A 50 2.71 13.01 -38.06
C LEU A 50 3.39 13.46 -36.75
N VAL A 51 3.56 14.76 -36.55
CA VAL A 51 4.28 15.32 -35.38
C VAL A 51 3.50 16.41 -34.66
N GLY A 52 2.23 16.61 -35.02
CA GLY A 52 1.40 17.64 -34.42
C GLY A 52 0.04 17.76 -35.08
N TYR A 53 -0.84 18.46 -34.38
CA TYR A 53 -2.15 18.86 -34.86
C TYR A 53 -2.40 20.32 -34.48
N THR A 54 -2.88 21.13 -35.41
CA THR A 54 -3.24 22.54 -35.18
C THR A 54 -4.68 22.83 -35.58
N GLY A 55 -5.45 21.78 -35.89
CA GLY A 55 -6.86 21.91 -36.23
C GLY A 55 -7.69 22.24 -35.00
N ARG A 56 -8.95 22.62 -35.25
CA ARG A 56 -9.94 22.91 -34.20
C ARG A 56 -11.00 21.82 -34.06
N GLU A 57 -11.05 20.90 -35.02
CA GLU A 57 -11.99 19.79 -34.97
C GLU A 57 -11.55 18.77 -33.93
N THR A 58 -12.54 18.15 -33.29
CA THR A 58 -12.36 17.13 -32.27
C THR A 58 -12.63 15.71 -32.78
N ASP A 59 -13.00 15.57 -34.06
CA ASP A 59 -13.11 14.31 -34.78
C ASP A 59 -12.11 14.32 -35.95
N VAL A 60 -11.06 13.50 -35.82
CA VAL A 60 -9.90 13.53 -36.73
C VAL A 60 -9.75 12.20 -37.46
N ILE A 61 -9.59 12.27 -38.79
CA ILE A 61 -9.16 11.13 -39.60
C ILE A 61 -7.70 11.30 -39.98
N ILE A 62 -6.84 10.38 -39.53
CA ILE A 62 -5.43 10.35 -39.89
C ILE A 62 -5.28 9.77 -41.30
N SER A 63 -4.45 10.40 -42.13
CA SER A 63 -4.20 9.96 -43.50
C SER A 63 -3.55 8.58 -43.57
N SER A 64 -4.00 7.72 -44.48
CA SER A 64 -3.42 6.39 -44.76
C SER A 64 -1.98 6.39 -45.28
N SER A 65 -1.37 7.57 -45.43
CA SER A 65 0.07 7.70 -45.71
C SER A 65 0.92 7.72 -44.45
N VAL A 66 0.31 7.92 -43.26
CA VAL A 66 1.00 7.98 -41.97
C VAL A 66 1.34 6.58 -41.48
N THR A 67 2.59 6.37 -41.10
CA THR A 67 3.10 5.15 -40.48
C THR A 67 3.50 5.36 -39.01
N ILE A 68 3.79 6.61 -38.62
CA ILE A 68 4.20 6.98 -37.26
C ILE A 68 3.38 8.18 -36.80
N ILE A 69 2.76 8.05 -35.62
CA ILE A 69 2.17 9.17 -34.88
C ILE A 69 3.18 9.55 -33.81
N GLY A 70 3.78 10.72 -33.98
CA GLY A 70 4.92 11.16 -33.21
C GLY A 70 4.58 11.65 -31.81
N GLU A 71 5.63 11.82 -31.00
CA GLU A 71 5.53 12.27 -29.62
C GLU A 71 4.65 13.52 -29.50
N GLY A 72 3.65 13.41 -28.62
CA GLY A 72 2.74 14.49 -28.30
C GLY A 72 1.89 15.05 -29.45
N ALA A 73 1.77 14.33 -30.57
CA ALA A 73 1.15 14.85 -31.81
C ALA A 73 -0.27 15.42 -31.63
N PHE A 74 -1.04 14.90 -30.68
CA PHE A 74 -2.41 15.30 -30.38
C PHE A 74 -2.65 15.64 -28.90
N VAL A 75 -1.61 16.02 -28.13
CA VAL A 75 -1.79 16.33 -26.70
C VAL A 75 -2.72 17.52 -26.46
N GLY A 76 -3.70 17.40 -25.56
CA GLY A 76 -4.47 18.55 -25.07
C GLY A 76 -5.46 19.12 -26.09
N HIS A 77 -5.83 18.36 -27.12
CA HIS A 77 -6.64 18.84 -28.25
C HIS A 77 -8.15 18.63 -28.08
N GLN A 78 -8.59 18.08 -26.94
CA GLN A 78 -10.00 17.79 -26.66
C GLN A 78 -10.64 16.87 -27.71
N LEU A 79 -9.84 15.98 -28.32
CA LEU A 79 -10.32 15.06 -29.33
C LEU A 79 -11.35 14.11 -28.71
N THR A 80 -12.50 13.99 -29.37
CA THR A 80 -13.58 13.07 -28.96
C THR A 80 -13.53 11.77 -29.76
N ASN A 81 -13.02 11.83 -30.99
CA ASN A 81 -12.83 10.67 -31.88
C ASN A 81 -11.55 10.81 -32.70
N VAL A 82 -10.89 9.69 -32.96
CA VAL A 82 -9.79 9.60 -33.93
C VAL A 82 -9.89 8.30 -34.72
N THR A 83 -9.75 8.40 -36.05
CA THR A 83 -9.57 7.24 -36.93
C THR A 83 -8.09 7.07 -37.26
N ILE A 84 -7.49 6.00 -36.74
CA ILE A 84 -6.10 5.61 -37.01
C ILE A 84 -6.09 4.60 -38.18
N PRO A 85 -5.40 4.87 -39.30
CA PRO A 85 -5.38 3.97 -40.45
C PRO A 85 -4.44 2.77 -40.24
N ASP A 86 -4.72 1.66 -40.91
CA ASP A 86 -3.94 0.41 -40.86
C ASP A 86 -2.46 0.56 -41.31
N SER A 87 -2.09 1.70 -41.89
CA SER A 87 -0.70 2.02 -42.22
C SER A 87 0.15 2.38 -41.00
N VAL A 88 -0.47 2.76 -39.87
CA VAL A 88 0.26 3.14 -38.65
C VAL A 88 0.86 1.91 -37.98
N THR A 89 2.18 1.97 -37.75
CA THR A 89 2.93 0.91 -37.07
C THR A 89 3.41 1.32 -35.69
N THR A 90 3.45 2.62 -35.40
CA THR A 90 4.00 3.17 -34.15
C THR A 90 3.19 4.37 -33.70
N ILE A 91 2.83 4.36 -32.41
CA ILE A 91 2.26 5.49 -31.69
C ILE A 91 3.26 5.84 -30.59
N GLU A 92 3.90 6.99 -30.69
CA GLU A 92 4.96 7.42 -29.77
C GLU A 92 4.39 8.01 -28.47
N ASP A 93 5.28 8.42 -27.58
CA ASP A 93 4.98 8.88 -26.24
C ASP A 93 3.99 10.06 -26.23
N GLU A 94 3.03 10.01 -25.31
CA GLU A 94 2.00 11.03 -25.09
C GLU A 94 1.18 11.41 -26.34
N ALA A 95 1.24 10.64 -27.43
CA ALA A 95 0.70 11.03 -28.74
C ALA A 95 -0.78 11.50 -28.71
N PHE A 96 -1.60 10.94 -27.83
CA PHE A 96 -3.02 11.27 -27.63
C PHE A 96 -3.37 11.63 -26.18
N LYS A 97 -2.39 12.00 -25.36
CA LYS A 97 -2.61 12.35 -23.95
C LYS A 97 -3.50 13.57 -23.76
N ASP A 98 -4.25 13.62 -22.65
CA ASP A 98 -5.08 14.77 -22.26
C ASP A 98 -6.12 15.13 -23.34
N ASN A 99 -7.00 14.17 -23.64
CA ASN A 99 -8.07 14.31 -24.62
C ASN A 99 -9.39 13.79 -24.06
N GLU A 100 -10.42 13.73 -24.93
CA GLU A 100 -11.78 13.39 -24.59
C GLU A 100 -12.23 12.10 -25.31
N LEU A 101 -11.27 11.25 -25.71
CA LEU A 101 -11.53 10.07 -26.53
C LEU A 101 -12.36 9.07 -25.74
N THR A 102 -13.48 8.60 -26.31
CA THR A 102 -14.40 7.68 -25.62
C THR A 102 -14.29 6.22 -26.09
N ASN A 103 -13.90 6.03 -27.36
CA ASN A 103 -13.74 4.73 -28.00
C ASN A 103 -12.52 4.80 -28.93
N LEU A 104 -11.74 3.73 -28.96
CA LEU A 104 -10.55 3.65 -29.78
C LEU A 104 -10.36 2.23 -30.31
N THR A 105 -10.17 2.12 -31.62
CA THR A 105 -9.67 0.89 -32.26
C THR A 105 -8.25 1.16 -32.71
N ILE A 106 -7.28 0.45 -32.11
CA ILE A 106 -5.88 0.51 -32.51
C ILE A 106 -5.68 -0.54 -33.61
N PRO A 107 -5.18 -0.18 -34.80
CA PRO A 107 -4.98 -1.15 -35.88
C PRO A 107 -3.98 -2.25 -35.52
N ASP A 108 -4.21 -3.48 -36.01
CA ASP A 108 -3.36 -4.66 -35.76
C ASP A 108 -1.90 -4.50 -36.22
N SER A 109 -1.64 -3.53 -37.10
CA SER A 109 -0.32 -3.15 -37.58
C SER A 109 0.52 -2.37 -36.57
N VAL A 110 -0.09 -1.83 -35.51
CA VAL A 110 0.62 -1.13 -34.43
C VAL A 110 1.34 -2.14 -33.55
N VAL A 111 2.67 -2.08 -33.56
CA VAL A 111 3.53 -3.00 -32.79
C VAL A 111 4.03 -2.40 -31.47
N ALA A 112 3.88 -1.08 -31.29
CA ALA A 112 4.34 -0.34 -30.12
C ALA A 112 3.41 0.84 -29.81
N ILE A 113 3.05 0.97 -28.53
CA ILE A 113 2.31 2.09 -27.94
C ILE A 113 3.23 2.73 -26.91
N GLY A 114 3.61 3.98 -27.15
CA GLY A 114 4.54 4.73 -26.32
C GLY A 114 4.00 5.06 -24.93
N LYS A 115 4.89 5.55 -24.09
CA LYS A 115 4.60 5.95 -22.72
C LYS A 115 3.51 7.02 -22.70
N GLY A 116 2.48 6.82 -21.89
CA GLY A 116 1.38 7.78 -21.73
C GLY A 116 0.60 8.07 -23.03
N ALA A 117 0.76 7.26 -24.09
CA ALA A 117 0.22 7.58 -25.41
C ALA A 117 -1.28 7.87 -25.40
N PHE A 118 -2.06 7.24 -24.53
CA PHE A 118 -3.49 7.44 -24.36
C PHE A 118 -3.87 7.79 -22.92
N SER A 119 -2.96 8.37 -22.13
CA SER A 119 -3.28 8.76 -20.76
C SER A 119 -4.26 9.93 -20.71
N ASP A 120 -4.97 10.08 -19.59
CA ASP A 120 -5.84 11.24 -19.30
C ASP A 120 -6.91 11.42 -20.40
N ASN A 121 -7.73 10.39 -20.59
CA ASN A 121 -8.78 10.31 -21.60
C ASN A 121 -10.09 9.78 -21.00
N LYS A 122 -11.09 9.51 -21.84
CA LYS A 122 -12.40 8.96 -21.41
C LYS A 122 -12.68 7.59 -22.02
N LEU A 123 -11.64 6.82 -22.35
CA LEU A 123 -11.80 5.57 -23.08
C LEU A 123 -12.58 4.59 -22.22
N THR A 124 -13.72 4.13 -22.73
CA THR A 124 -14.56 3.14 -22.06
C THR A 124 -14.23 1.70 -22.48
N SER A 125 -13.61 1.57 -23.67
CA SER A 125 -13.10 0.33 -24.22
C SER A 125 -11.92 0.61 -25.15
N VAL A 126 -11.02 -0.38 -25.25
CA VAL A 126 -9.92 -0.40 -26.21
C VAL A 126 -9.73 -1.84 -26.71
N ILE A 127 -9.49 -1.98 -28.00
CA ILE A 127 -9.02 -3.24 -28.59
C ILE A 127 -7.51 -3.07 -28.82
N LEU A 128 -6.71 -3.85 -28.09
CA LEU A 128 -5.26 -3.87 -28.24
C LEU A 128 -4.86 -4.75 -29.43
N PRO A 129 -3.84 -4.37 -30.21
CA PRO A 129 -3.42 -5.12 -31.39
C PRO A 129 -2.70 -6.42 -31.02
N ASP A 130 -2.97 -7.50 -31.74
CA ASP A 130 -2.39 -8.84 -31.51
C ASP A 130 -0.86 -8.88 -31.61
N SER A 131 -0.25 -7.88 -32.26
CA SER A 131 1.20 -7.78 -32.48
C SER A 131 1.95 -7.02 -31.37
N LEU A 132 1.25 -6.53 -30.34
CA LEU A 132 1.82 -5.72 -29.26
C LEU A 132 2.72 -6.54 -28.34
N ILE A 133 4.00 -6.20 -28.24
CA ILE A 133 4.95 -6.93 -27.38
C ILE A 133 5.00 -6.37 -25.96
N THR A 134 4.90 -5.05 -25.81
CA THR A 134 4.92 -4.34 -24.54
C THR A 134 3.81 -3.32 -24.48
N ILE A 135 3.27 -3.12 -23.29
CA ILE A 135 2.41 -1.98 -22.97
C ILE A 135 3.26 -1.07 -22.09
N GLU A 136 3.69 0.06 -22.65
CA GLU A 136 4.61 0.97 -21.96
C GLU A 136 3.96 1.68 -20.76
N ASP A 137 4.81 2.38 -20.00
CA ASP A 137 4.40 3.10 -18.79
C ASP A 137 3.24 4.07 -19.06
N GLU A 138 2.26 4.08 -18.16
CA GLU A 138 1.10 5.00 -18.15
C GLU A 138 0.28 5.02 -19.46
N ALA A 139 0.48 4.07 -20.38
CA ALA A 139 -0.07 4.11 -21.75
C ALA A 139 -1.59 4.35 -21.80
N PHE A 140 -2.35 3.82 -20.84
CA PHE A 140 -3.81 3.97 -20.71
C PHE A 140 -4.23 4.42 -19.30
N LYS A 141 -3.35 5.15 -18.59
CA LYS A 141 -3.64 5.72 -17.27
C LYS A 141 -4.79 6.74 -17.33
N ASP A 142 -5.56 6.86 -16.23
CA ASP A 142 -6.63 7.85 -16.05
C ASP A 142 -7.62 7.85 -17.22
N ASN A 143 -8.38 6.76 -17.29
CA ASN A 143 -9.38 6.49 -18.33
C ASN A 143 -10.63 5.87 -17.69
N GLU A 144 -11.59 5.45 -18.50
CA GLU A 144 -12.85 4.83 -18.04
C GLU A 144 -12.99 3.36 -18.43
N LEU A 145 -11.87 2.66 -18.68
CA LEU A 145 -11.90 1.30 -19.21
C LEU A 145 -12.60 0.37 -18.22
N THR A 146 -13.55 -0.43 -18.71
CA THR A 146 -14.38 -1.32 -17.86
C THR A 146 -13.95 -2.78 -17.91
N SER A 147 -13.33 -3.20 -19.01
CA SER A 147 -12.74 -4.52 -19.18
C SER A 147 -11.56 -4.45 -20.16
N LEU A 148 -10.68 -5.45 -20.09
CA LEU A 148 -9.49 -5.52 -20.94
C LEU A 148 -9.09 -6.97 -21.22
N THR A 149 -8.68 -7.24 -22.46
CA THR A 149 -7.98 -8.47 -22.85
C THR A 149 -6.58 -8.09 -23.30
N ILE A 150 -5.57 -8.59 -22.61
CA ILE A 150 -4.17 -8.37 -22.98
C ILE A 150 -3.79 -9.37 -24.10
N PRO A 151 -3.21 -8.92 -25.22
CA PRO A 151 -2.85 -9.81 -26.33
C PRO A 151 -1.79 -10.86 -25.98
N ASP A 152 -1.88 -12.06 -26.59
CA ASP A 152 -0.99 -13.21 -26.34
C ASP A 152 0.50 -12.94 -26.56
N SER A 153 0.86 -11.88 -27.29
CA SER A 153 2.24 -11.49 -27.57
C SER A 153 2.85 -10.58 -26.49
N VAL A 154 2.05 -10.07 -25.54
CA VAL A 154 2.51 -9.15 -24.50
C VAL A 154 3.30 -9.90 -23.42
N VAL A 155 4.55 -9.50 -23.22
CA VAL A 155 5.44 -10.11 -22.21
C VAL A 155 5.50 -9.31 -20.92
N ALA A 156 5.26 -8.00 -20.99
CA ALA A 156 5.35 -7.09 -19.85
C ALA A 156 4.29 -5.98 -19.91
N ILE A 157 3.75 -5.65 -18.73
CA ILE A 157 2.83 -4.52 -18.52
C ILE A 157 3.57 -3.44 -17.74
N GLY A 158 3.70 -2.27 -18.33
CA GLY A 158 4.47 -1.13 -17.81
C GLY A 158 3.88 -0.50 -16.54
N LYS A 159 4.67 0.38 -15.94
CA LYS A 159 4.30 1.10 -14.72
C LYS A 159 3.07 1.97 -14.96
N GLY A 160 2.03 1.80 -14.14
CA GLY A 160 0.80 2.59 -14.23
C GLY A 160 0.03 2.43 -15.53
N ALA A 161 0.35 1.42 -16.36
CA ALA A 161 -0.19 1.28 -17.71
C ALA A 161 -1.73 1.37 -17.77
N PHE A 162 -2.42 0.86 -16.75
CA PHE A 162 -3.88 0.90 -16.61
C PHE A 162 -4.31 1.43 -15.23
N SER A 163 -3.51 2.32 -14.61
CA SER A 163 -3.91 2.92 -13.33
C SER A 163 -5.11 3.85 -13.50
N ASP A 164 -5.88 4.03 -12.43
CA ASP A 164 -6.97 5.02 -12.36
C ASP A 164 -8.01 4.79 -13.46
N ASN A 165 -8.52 3.57 -13.55
CA ASN A 165 -9.53 3.15 -14.51
C ASN A 165 -10.77 2.58 -13.79
N LYS A 166 -11.72 2.02 -14.54
CA LYS A 166 -12.93 1.38 -14.01
C LYS A 166 -12.94 -0.13 -14.25
N LEU A 167 -11.76 -0.76 -14.39
CA LEU A 167 -11.65 -2.15 -14.83
C LEU A 167 -12.28 -3.07 -13.79
N THR A 168 -13.26 -3.86 -14.23
CA THR A 168 -13.91 -4.89 -13.42
C THR A 168 -13.37 -6.29 -13.72
N SER A 169 -12.78 -6.47 -14.90
CA SER A 169 -12.12 -7.69 -15.36
C SER A 169 -10.94 -7.40 -16.28
N VAL A 170 -9.87 -8.17 -16.11
CA VAL A 170 -8.69 -8.19 -17.00
C VAL A 170 -8.37 -9.65 -17.29
N ILE A 171 -8.16 -9.98 -18.57
CA ILE A 171 -7.65 -11.28 -19.00
C ILE A 171 -6.16 -11.11 -19.32
N LEU A 172 -5.31 -11.82 -18.58
CA LEU A 172 -3.87 -11.88 -18.78
C LEU A 172 -3.52 -13.16 -19.57
N PRO A 173 -2.69 -13.09 -20.62
CA PRO A 173 -2.22 -14.26 -21.34
C PRO A 173 -1.03 -14.92 -20.64
N ASP A 174 -0.77 -16.18 -20.99
CA ASP A 174 0.32 -17.00 -20.44
C ASP A 174 1.73 -16.48 -20.78
N SER A 175 1.86 -15.45 -21.61
CA SER A 175 3.14 -14.82 -21.98
C SER A 175 3.59 -13.73 -21.00
N VAL A 176 2.69 -13.20 -20.15
CA VAL A 176 3.03 -12.11 -19.22
C VAL A 176 3.95 -12.59 -18.11
N LEU A 177 5.18 -12.07 -18.09
CA LEU A 177 6.19 -12.38 -17.08
C LEU A 177 6.21 -11.38 -15.93
N THR A 178 5.83 -10.13 -16.18
CA THR A 178 5.94 -9.02 -15.21
C THR A 178 4.77 -8.05 -15.28
N ILE A 179 4.26 -7.66 -14.12
CA ILE A 179 3.27 -6.59 -13.94
C ILE A 179 3.97 -5.44 -13.21
N GLY A 180 4.06 -4.26 -13.84
CA GLY A 180 4.81 -3.11 -13.33
C GLY A 180 4.17 -2.40 -12.12
N GLU A 181 4.93 -1.48 -11.53
CA GLU A 181 4.47 -0.61 -10.42
C GLU A 181 3.11 0.03 -10.79
N LYS A 182 2.11 -0.06 -9.91
CA LYS A 182 0.78 0.56 -10.09
C LYS A 182 0.05 0.18 -11.37
N ALA A 183 0.47 -0.86 -12.10
CA ALA A 183 -0.05 -1.19 -13.42
C ALA A 183 -1.60 -1.26 -13.47
N PHE A 184 -2.23 -1.74 -12.40
CA PHE A 184 -3.68 -1.82 -12.25
C PHE A 184 -4.19 -1.14 -10.97
N SER A 185 -3.48 -0.14 -10.42
CA SER A 185 -3.93 0.54 -9.20
C SER A 185 -5.19 1.37 -9.43
N TYR A 186 -6.02 1.50 -8.40
CA TYR A 186 -7.26 2.28 -8.39
C TYR A 186 -8.22 1.88 -9.53
N ASN A 187 -8.52 0.58 -9.57
CA ASN A 187 -9.52 -0.03 -10.45
C ASN A 187 -10.66 -0.66 -9.63
N GLN A 188 -11.53 -1.42 -10.27
CA GLN A 188 -12.68 -2.08 -9.66
C GLN A 188 -12.60 -3.61 -9.79
N LEU A 189 -11.39 -4.16 -9.92
CA LEU A 189 -11.18 -5.58 -10.16
C LEU A 189 -11.71 -6.39 -8.99
N THR A 190 -12.60 -7.33 -9.26
CA THR A 190 -13.18 -8.23 -8.25
C THR A 190 -12.44 -9.56 -8.16
N SER A 191 -11.76 -9.94 -9.25
CA SER A 191 -10.92 -11.12 -9.37
C SER A 191 -9.83 -10.86 -10.41
N ILE A 192 -8.74 -11.63 -10.32
CA ILE A 192 -7.68 -11.68 -11.33
C ILE A 192 -7.14 -13.12 -11.36
N VAL A 193 -6.90 -13.63 -12.56
CA VAL A 193 -6.22 -14.92 -12.75
C VAL A 193 -4.81 -14.61 -13.24
N PHE A 194 -3.81 -14.98 -12.43
CA PHE A 194 -2.42 -14.79 -12.81
C PHE A 194 -1.95 -15.91 -13.73
N PRO A 195 -1.20 -15.60 -14.79
CA PRO A 195 -0.66 -16.63 -15.68
C PRO A 195 0.45 -17.42 -14.98
N GLY A 196 0.61 -18.69 -15.34
CA GLY A 196 1.61 -19.59 -14.74
C GLY A 196 3.07 -19.26 -15.08
N SER A 197 3.30 -18.27 -15.95
CA SER A 197 4.62 -17.75 -16.30
C SER A 197 4.99 -16.48 -15.51
N LEU A 198 4.04 -15.89 -14.77
CA LEU A 198 4.24 -14.65 -14.06
C LEU A 198 5.32 -14.83 -12.98
N THR A 199 6.31 -13.95 -12.98
CA THR A 199 7.44 -14.02 -12.04
C THR A 199 7.43 -12.88 -11.01
N THR A 200 6.93 -11.71 -11.40
CA THR A 200 7.03 -10.47 -10.63
C THR A 200 5.72 -9.67 -10.65
N ILE A 201 5.28 -9.27 -9.46
CA ILE A 201 4.16 -8.33 -9.24
C ILE A 201 4.74 -7.07 -8.60
N GLY A 202 4.70 -5.95 -9.32
CA GLY A 202 5.35 -4.69 -8.94
C GLY A 202 4.68 -3.91 -7.81
N ASP A 203 5.38 -2.89 -7.31
CA ASP A 203 4.95 -2.06 -6.19
C ASP A 203 3.55 -1.48 -6.44
N ARG A 204 2.64 -1.68 -5.49
CA ARG A 204 1.24 -1.20 -5.58
C ARG A 204 0.50 -1.62 -6.86
N ALA A 205 0.91 -2.69 -7.55
CA ALA A 205 0.34 -3.11 -8.84
C ALA A 205 -1.20 -3.23 -8.84
N PHE A 206 -1.79 -3.67 -7.73
CA PHE A 206 -3.24 -3.82 -7.55
C PHE A 206 -3.79 -3.01 -6.36
N LEU A 207 -3.12 -1.94 -5.95
CA LEU A 207 -3.58 -1.04 -4.90
C LEU A 207 -5.00 -0.53 -5.17
N GLY A 208 -5.88 -0.52 -4.15
CA GLY A 208 -7.17 0.17 -4.23
C GLY A 208 -8.18 -0.51 -5.17
N ASN A 209 -8.20 -1.84 -5.21
CA ASN A 209 -9.13 -2.65 -6.00
C ASN A 209 -10.23 -3.28 -5.12
N GLN A 210 -11.03 -4.18 -5.71
CA GLN A 210 -12.11 -4.90 -5.01
C GLN A 210 -11.84 -6.42 -4.96
N LEU A 211 -10.57 -6.85 -5.05
CA LEU A 211 -10.22 -8.27 -5.12
C LEU A 211 -10.66 -8.98 -3.85
N THR A 212 -11.33 -10.12 -4.00
CA THR A 212 -11.92 -10.88 -2.88
C THR A 212 -11.13 -12.12 -2.47
N SER A 213 -10.37 -12.68 -3.41
CA SER A 213 -9.47 -13.82 -3.21
C SER A 213 -8.33 -13.78 -4.22
N LEU A 214 -7.18 -14.35 -3.86
CA LEU A 214 -6.03 -14.50 -4.75
C LEU A 214 -5.42 -15.90 -4.67
N GLU A 215 -4.95 -16.37 -5.81
CA GLU A 215 -4.05 -17.52 -5.93
C GLU A 215 -2.78 -17.03 -6.63
N ILE A 216 -1.70 -16.91 -5.88
CA ILE A 216 -0.40 -16.51 -6.42
C ILE A 216 0.30 -17.77 -6.95
N PRO A 217 0.59 -17.87 -8.26
CA PRO A 217 1.20 -19.07 -8.83
C PRO A 217 2.65 -19.24 -8.36
N ASP A 218 3.12 -20.49 -8.25
CA ASP A 218 4.46 -20.81 -7.76
C ASP A 218 5.61 -20.25 -8.62
N SER A 219 5.31 -19.82 -9.85
CA SER A 219 6.24 -19.09 -10.71
C SER A 219 6.59 -17.69 -10.17
N VAL A 220 5.72 -17.11 -9.34
CA VAL A 220 5.95 -15.80 -8.72
C VAL A 220 6.98 -15.96 -7.62
N THR A 221 8.11 -15.30 -7.82
CA THR A 221 9.22 -15.24 -6.86
C THR A 221 9.29 -13.90 -6.15
N THR A 222 8.67 -12.86 -6.71
CA THR A 222 8.70 -11.49 -6.19
C THR A 222 7.30 -10.87 -6.18
N ILE A 223 6.88 -10.41 -4.99
CA ILE A 223 5.75 -9.50 -4.80
C ILE A 223 6.32 -8.26 -4.11
N GLU A 224 6.33 -7.14 -4.81
CA GLU A 224 6.85 -5.89 -4.28
C GLU A 224 5.87 -5.21 -3.31
N ASN A 225 6.35 -4.14 -2.67
CA ASN A 225 5.65 -3.47 -1.59
C ASN A 225 4.24 -2.99 -1.99
N GLY A 226 3.28 -3.18 -1.09
CA GLY A 226 1.91 -2.73 -1.25
C GLY A 226 1.16 -3.30 -2.46
N ALA A 227 1.64 -4.37 -3.11
CA ALA A 227 1.04 -4.90 -4.34
C ALA A 227 -0.48 -5.11 -4.25
N PHE A 228 -1.01 -5.49 -3.07
CA PHE A 228 -2.43 -5.75 -2.84
C PHE A 228 -3.03 -4.93 -1.67
N ILE A 229 -2.47 -3.76 -1.36
CA ILE A 229 -3.01 -2.86 -0.34
C ILE A 229 -4.42 -2.36 -0.71
N ASP A 230 -5.28 -2.17 0.29
CA ASP A 230 -6.64 -1.62 0.16
C ASP A 230 -7.51 -2.38 -0.85
N ASN A 231 -7.70 -3.67 -0.57
CA ASN A 231 -8.58 -4.55 -1.34
C ASN A 231 -9.71 -5.10 -0.43
N LYS A 232 -10.38 -6.17 -0.86
CA LYS A 232 -11.44 -6.86 -0.08
C LYS A 232 -11.06 -8.33 0.14
N LEU A 233 -9.77 -8.64 0.19
CA LEU A 233 -9.27 -10.02 0.23
C LEU A 233 -9.74 -10.70 1.50
N THR A 234 -10.43 -11.83 1.35
CA THR A 234 -10.85 -12.70 2.45
C THR A 234 -9.98 -13.96 2.55
N SER A 235 -9.34 -14.35 1.44
CA SER A 235 -8.38 -15.44 1.36
C SER A 235 -7.24 -15.12 0.38
N VAL A 236 -6.07 -15.67 0.65
CA VAL A 236 -4.92 -15.66 -0.25
C VAL A 236 -4.21 -17.01 -0.17
N ILE A 237 -3.87 -17.56 -1.33
CA ILE A 237 -2.93 -18.67 -1.48
C ILE A 237 -1.63 -18.08 -1.99
N LEU A 238 -0.57 -18.20 -1.20
CA LEU A 238 0.75 -17.66 -1.51
C LEU A 238 1.58 -18.69 -2.27
N SER A 239 2.46 -18.20 -3.15
CA SER A 239 3.45 -19.02 -3.86
C SER A 239 4.43 -19.64 -2.88
N GLY A 240 4.72 -20.94 -3.07
CA GLY A 240 5.73 -21.66 -2.28
C GLY A 240 7.16 -21.19 -2.55
N SER A 241 7.38 -20.39 -3.60
CA SER A 241 8.70 -19.88 -4.01
C SER A 241 9.08 -18.54 -3.35
N LEU A 242 8.18 -17.94 -2.56
CA LEU A 242 8.43 -16.66 -1.90
C LEU A 242 9.40 -16.81 -0.72
N ASN A 243 10.37 -15.91 -0.62
CA ASN A 243 11.31 -15.85 0.51
C ASN A 243 10.94 -14.75 1.53
N THR A 244 10.17 -13.76 1.09
CA THR A 244 9.78 -12.60 1.89
C THR A 244 8.36 -12.19 1.56
N ILE A 245 7.65 -11.63 2.52
CA ILE A 245 6.45 -10.81 2.28
C ILE A 245 6.88 -9.36 2.44
N GLY A 246 6.81 -8.56 1.37
CA GLY A 246 7.20 -7.15 1.39
C GLY A 246 6.33 -6.28 2.29
N ASP A 247 6.69 -5.01 2.38
CA ASP A 247 5.96 -4.04 3.20
C ASP A 247 4.56 -3.82 2.62
N ASN A 248 3.56 -3.68 3.49
CA ASN A 248 2.19 -3.30 3.16
C ASN A 248 1.43 -4.25 2.21
N VAL A 249 2.03 -5.37 1.77
CA VAL A 249 1.55 -6.17 0.62
C VAL A 249 0.07 -6.53 0.74
N PHE A 250 -0.38 -6.99 1.90
CA PHE A 250 -1.78 -7.36 2.17
C PHE A 250 -2.45 -6.46 3.21
N SER A 251 -1.93 -5.25 3.43
CA SER A 251 -2.53 -4.31 4.39
C SER A 251 -3.92 -3.81 3.95
N PHE A 252 -4.75 -3.41 4.90
CA PHE A 252 -6.11 -2.89 4.65
C PHE A 252 -6.99 -3.86 3.85
N ASN A 253 -7.07 -5.10 4.31
CA ASN A 253 -7.87 -6.17 3.70
C ASN A 253 -8.84 -6.80 4.71
N GLN A 254 -9.46 -7.93 4.34
CA GLN A 254 -10.44 -8.64 5.16
C GLN A 254 -10.01 -10.08 5.46
N LEU A 255 -8.70 -10.36 5.45
CA LEU A 255 -8.18 -11.71 5.60
C LEU A 255 -8.54 -12.26 6.99
N ASN A 256 -9.14 -13.44 7.04
CA ASN A 256 -9.53 -14.10 8.29
C ASN A 256 -8.44 -15.06 8.82
N SER A 257 -7.65 -15.61 7.90
CA SER A 257 -6.50 -16.49 8.17
C SER A 257 -5.51 -16.40 7.01
N VAL A 258 -4.24 -16.63 7.29
CA VAL A 258 -3.19 -16.81 6.28
C VAL A 258 -2.24 -17.92 6.72
N THR A 259 -1.81 -18.76 5.77
CA THR A 259 -0.72 -19.71 5.97
C THR A 259 0.48 -19.21 5.18
N LEU A 260 1.59 -18.96 5.86
CA LEU A 260 2.81 -18.51 5.19
C LEU A 260 3.58 -19.73 4.66
N PRO A 261 4.17 -19.65 3.44
CA PRO A 261 5.08 -20.67 2.93
C PRO A 261 6.28 -20.90 3.85
N ASP A 262 6.78 -22.14 3.92
CA ASP A 262 7.90 -22.55 4.78
C ASP A 262 9.22 -21.81 4.46
N SER A 263 9.35 -21.24 3.27
CA SER A 263 10.52 -20.46 2.84
C SER A 263 10.52 -19.00 3.32
N ILE A 264 9.43 -18.51 3.93
CA ILE A 264 9.36 -17.11 4.37
C ILE A 264 10.33 -16.85 5.53
N THR A 265 11.28 -15.95 5.30
CA THR A 265 12.31 -15.53 6.28
C THR A 265 12.03 -14.16 6.88
N MET A 266 11.25 -13.32 6.18
CA MET A 266 10.95 -11.95 6.57
C MET A 266 9.50 -11.59 6.22
N ILE A 267 8.83 -10.95 7.18
CA ILE A 267 7.51 -10.33 7.01
C ILE A 267 7.71 -8.83 7.19
N GLY A 268 7.46 -8.05 6.14
CA GLY A 268 7.73 -6.61 6.09
C GLY A 268 6.80 -5.75 6.94
N GLU A 269 7.06 -4.45 6.93
CA GLU A 269 6.30 -3.44 7.65
C GLU A 269 4.83 -3.45 7.22
N MET A 270 3.90 -3.50 8.18
CA MET A 270 2.45 -3.54 7.95
C MET A 270 1.98 -4.61 6.95
N ALA A 271 2.78 -5.65 6.65
CA ALA A 271 2.49 -6.63 5.60
C ALA A 271 1.08 -7.25 5.67
N PHE A 272 0.56 -7.48 6.88
CA PHE A 272 -0.78 -7.98 7.17
C PHE A 272 -1.56 -7.05 8.13
N GLY A 273 -1.17 -5.77 8.25
CA GLY A 273 -1.85 -4.79 9.10
C GLY A 273 -3.28 -4.48 8.64
N TYR A 274 -4.16 -4.09 9.56
CA TYR A 274 -5.57 -3.76 9.27
C TYR A 274 -6.32 -4.87 8.53
N ASN A 275 -6.33 -6.07 9.10
CA ASN A 275 -7.05 -7.23 8.59
C ASN A 275 -8.02 -7.80 9.64
N GLN A 276 -8.57 -8.99 9.38
CA GLN A 276 -9.50 -9.68 10.29
C GLN A 276 -8.90 -10.99 10.84
N LEU A 277 -7.56 -11.12 10.81
CA LEU A 277 -6.88 -12.38 11.10
C LEU A 277 -7.20 -12.83 12.52
N THR A 278 -7.73 -14.04 12.66
CA THR A 278 -8.03 -14.66 13.97
C THR A 278 -6.93 -15.60 14.44
N SER A 279 -6.15 -16.12 13.49
CA SER A 279 -4.94 -16.90 13.67
C SER A 279 -3.94 -16.59 12.55
N VAL A 280 -2.68 -16.86 12.83
CA VAL A 280 -1.60 -16.88 11.84
C VAL A 280 -0.67 -18.04 12.19
N THR A 281 -0.26 -18.80 11.18
CA THR A 281 0.82 -19.78 11.29
C THR A 281 2.04 -19.19 10.60
N LEU A 282 3.08 -18.91 11.39
CA LEU A 282 4.36 -18.42 10.89
C LEU A 282 5.21 -19.60 10.40
N SER A 283 6.05 -19.36 9.41
CA SER A 283 7.01 -20.36 8.94
C SER A 283 8.14 -20.54 9.96
N ASP A 284 8.63 -21.77 10.13
CA ASP A 284 9.80 -22.10 10.95
C ASP A 284 11.08 -21.40 10.48
N SER A 285 11.12 -20.84 9.27
CA SER A 285 12.24 -20.06 8.74
C SER A 285 12.14 -18.56 9.06
N THR A 286 11.06 -18.09 9.68
CA THR A 286 10.80 -16.66 9.90
C THR A 286 11.78 -16.07 10.91
N THR A 287 12.65 -15.15 10.48
CA THR A 287 13.64 -14.49 11.34
C THR A 287 13.24 -13.08 11.78
N ILE A 288 12.46 -12.39 10.94
CA ILE A 288 12.09 -10.98 11.14
C ILE A 288 10.58 -10.81 10.92
N ILE A 289 9.93 -10.21 11.92
CA ILE A 289 8.58 -9.69 11.85
C ILE A 289 8.70 -8.17 11.93
N GLY A 290 8.37 -7.48 10.84
CA GLY A 290 8.55 -6.04 10.69
C GLY A 290 7.63 -5.20 11.58
N ASP A 291 7.86 -3.90 11.55
CA ASP A 291 7.04 -2.92 12.27
C ASP A 291 5.59 -3.04 11.81
N GLU A 292 4.64 -3.01 12.74
CA GLU A 292 3.19 -3.02 12.44
C GLU A 292 2.68 -4.24 11.65
N ALA A 293 3.51 -5.27 11.43
CA ALA A 293 3.27 -6.36 10.48
C ALA A 293 1.89 -7.02 10.61
N PHE A 294 1.38 -7.18 11.83
CA PHE A 294 0.08 -7.77 12.15
C PHE A 294 -0.80 -6.83 12.98
N MET A 295 -0.57 -5.51 12.95
CA MET A 295 -1.36 -4.58 13.77
C MET A 295 -2.82 -4.51 13.33
N PHE A 296 -3.71 -4.15 14.26
CA PHE A 296 -5.15 -4.01 14.02
C PHE A 296 -5.79 -5.25 13.37
N ASN A 297 -5.55 -6.42 13.99
CA ASN A 297 -6.14 -7.69 13.62
C ASN A 297 -7.02 -8.23 14.76
N LYS A 298 -7.40 -9.51 14.69
CA LYS A 298 -8.22 -10.21 15.69
C LYS A 298 -7.51 -11.44 16.27
N LEU A 299 -6.18 -11.48 16.23
CA LEU A 299 -5.38 -12.64 16.64
C LEU A 299 -5.63 -12.93 18.13
N ASN A 300 -5.95 -14.18 18.46
CA ASN A 300 -6.21 -14.61 19.85
C ASN A 300 -4.96 -15.12 20.57
N SER A 301 -4.02 -15.67 19.79
CA SER A 301 -2.73 -16.16 20.26
C SER A 301 -1.71 -16.09 19.13
N VAL A 302 -0.43 -16.03 19.47
CA VAL A 302 0.66 -16.21 18.49
C VAL A 302 1.79 -17.04 19.11
N ILE A 303 2.31 -17.96 18.33
CA ILE A 303 3.52 -18.73 18.63
C ILE A 303 4.58 -18.24 17.65
N LEU A 304 5.62 -17.60 18.18
CA LEU A 304 6.76 -17.18 17.38
C LEU A 304 7.72 -18.38 17.24
N PRO A 305 8.11 -18.75 16.01
CA PRO A 305 9.09 -19.81 15.77
C PRO A 305 10.45 -19.55 16.41
N ASP A 306 11.20 -20.61 16.70
CA ASP A 306 12.54 -20.54 17.31
C ASP A 306 13.57 -19.78 16.47
N SER A 307 13.29 -19.52 15.19
CA SER A 307 14.14 -18.72 14.31
C SER A 307 13.93 -17.20 14.43
N VAL A 308 12.86 -16.74 15.09
CA VAL A 308 12.54 -15.31 15.17
C VAL A 308 13.54 -14.55 16.05
N VAL A 309 14.31 -13.66 15.43
CA VAL A 309 15.31 -12.82 16.08
C VAL A 309 14.77 -11.42 16.40
N THR A 310 13.86 -10.91 15.55
CA THR A 310 13.34 -9.53 15.64
C THR A 310 11.82 -9.49 15.53
N VAL A 311 11.19 -8.79 16.47
CA VAL A 311 9.80 -8.33 16.39
C VAL A 311 9.82 -6.80 16.36
N GLY A 312 9.26 -6.21 15.31
CA GLY A 312 9.22 -4.77 15.07
C GLY A 312 8.34 -3.99 16.04
N ALA A 313 8.44 -2.66 15.96
CA ALA A 313 7.57 -1.76 16.70
C ALA A 313 6.11 -2.00 16.32
N TRP A 314 5.23 -2.06 17.30
CA TRP A 314 3.78 -2.28 17.10
C TRP A 314 3.38 -3.52 16.29
N ALA A 315 4.27 -4.48 16.07
CA ALA A 315 4.05 -5.62 15.17
C ALA A 315 2.73 -6.37 15.43
N PHE A 316 2.30 -6.51 16.68
CA PHE A 316 1.04 -7.14 17.10
C PHE A 316 0.11 -6.18 17.84
N HIS A 317 0.24 -4.87 17.61
CA HIS A 317 -0.57 -3.85 18.26
C HIS A 317 -2.07 -3.99 17.95
N ASN A 318 -2.93 -3.74 18.95
CA ASN A 318 -4.40 -3.78 18.82
C ASN A 318 -4.94 -5.07 18.19
N ASN A 319 -4.57 -6.20 18.80
CA ASN A 319 -5.13 -7.52 18.51
C ASN A 319 -6.06 -7.98 19.64
N LYS A 320 -6.30 -9.29 19.76
CA LYS A 320 -7.05 -9.92 20.85
C LYS A 320 -6.18 -10.94 21.60
N LEU A 321 -4.85 -10.76 21.59
CA LEU A 321 -3.93 -11.76 22.11
C LEU A 321 -4.18 -11.95 23.60
N THR A 322 -4.39 -13.21 23.98
CA THR A 322 -4.46 -13.69 25.37
C THR A 322 -3.22 -14.49 25.76
N SER A 323 -2.55 -15.07 24.76
CA SER A 323 -1.29 -15.80 24.91
C SER A 323 -0.30 -15.45 23.80
N VAL A 324 0.98 -15.37 24.17
CA VAL A 324 2.10 -15.23 23.25
C VAL A 324 3.19 -16.19 23.69
N THR A 325 3.82 -16.88 22.75
CA THR A 325 5.09 -17.61 22.97
C THR A 325 6.20 -16.90 22.22
N LEU A 326 7.20 -16.42 22.97
CA LEU A 326 8.43 -15.77 22.50
C LEU A 326 9.58 -16.78 22.56
N PRO A 327 10.40 -16.93 21.52
CA PRO A 327 11.51 -17.86 21.49
C PRO A 327 12.73 -17.31 22.25
N ASP A 328 13.68 -18.19 22.56
CA ASP A 328 14.94 -17.84 23.23
C ASP A 328 15.92 -17.10 22.29
N SER A 329 15.75 -17.24 20.97
CA SER A 329 16.53 -16.55 19.94
C SER A 329 16.18 -15.06 19.79
N LEU A 330 15.09 -14.62 20.41
CA LEU A 330 14.58 -13.26 20.29
C LEU A 330 15.53 -12.26 20.93
N SER A 331 16.13 -11.40 20.11
CA SER A 331 17.09 -10.37 20.54
C SER A 331 16.52 -8.95 20.51
N THR A 332 15.43 -8.73 19.76
CA THR A 332 14.82 -7.41 19.63
C THR A 332 13.29 -7.48 19.68
N ILE A 333 12.70 -6.65 20.54
CA ILE A 333 11.27 -6.36 20.58
C ILE A 333 11.10 -4.85 20.47
N GLY A 334 10.45 -4.41 19.39
CA GLY A 334 10.21 -3.01 19.11
C GLY A 334 9.21 -2.37 20.06
N ALA A 335 9.19 -1.03 20.03
CA ALA A 335 8.31 -0.19 20.83
C ALA A 335 6.84 -0.64 20.72
N GLY A 336 6.20 -0.92 21.86
CA GLY A 336 4.77 -1.21 21.92
C GLY A 336 4.34 -2.46 21.13
N GLY A 337 5.25 -3.38 20.81
CA GLY A 337 5.03 -4.53 19.91
C GLY A 337 3.76 -5.33 20.19
N PHE A 338 3.30 -5.40 21.44
CA PHE A 338 2.10 -6.13 21.85
C PHE A 338 1.07 -5.25 22.59
N ASN A 339 1.15 -3.93 22.49
CA ASN A 339 0.19 -3.04 23.15
C ASN A 339 -1.23 -3.23 22.61
N GLY A 340 -2.25 -2.92 23.41
CA GLY A 340 -3.64 -3.00 22.97
C GLY A 340 -4.18 -4.43 22.89
N ASN A 341 -3.58 -5.36 23.65
CA ASN A 341 -4.01 -6.74 23.76
C ASN A 341 -4.67 -7.04 25.14
N ALA A 342 -4.86 -8.33 25.44
CA ALA A 342 -5.44 -8.81 26.69
C ALA A 342 -4.67 -10.03 27.23
N LEU A 343 -3.33 -9.96 27.19
CA LEU A 343 -2.44 -11.03 27.62
C LEU A 343 -2.72 -11.43 29.07
N SER A 344 -2.93 -12.73 29.26
CA SER A 344 -3.01 -13.40 30.55
C SER A 344 -1.93 -14.46 30.71
N THR A 345 -1.29 -14.86 29.60
CA THR A 345 -0.16 -15.78 29.59
C THR A 345 0.93 -15.31 28.63
N LEU A 346 2.18 -15.56 29.01
CA LEU A 346 3.37 -15.35 28.20
C LEU A 346 4.24 -16.60 28.36
N ASN A 347 4.70 -17.21 27.27
CA ASN A 347 5.48 -18.45 27.28
C ASN A 347 4.82 -19.56 28.13
N ASN A 348 3.51 -19.71 27.96
CA ASN A 348 2.67 -20.69 28.66
C ASN A 348 2.63 -20.57 30.20
N ILE A 349 3.09 -19.46 30.77
CA ILE A 349 2.96 -19.15 32.20
C ILE A 349 2.08 -17.91 32.43
N PRO A 350 1.41 -17.78 33.59
CA PRO A 350 0.64 -16.58 33.90
C PRO A 350 1.49 -15.31 33.82
N SER A 351 0.93 -14.25 33.23
CA SER A 351 1.60 -12.95 33.09
C SER A 351 0.63 -11.80 33.34
N ASP A 352 1.13 -10.74 33.95
CA ASP A 352 0.41 -9.46 34.07
C ASP A 352 0.46 -8.64 32.77
N GLY A 353 1.16 -9.13 31.74
CA GLY A 353 1.21 -8.56 30.39
C GLY A 353 2.37 -7.61 30.12
N PHE A 354 3.29 -7.44 31.07
CA PHE A 354 4.55 -6.72 30.83
C PHE A 354 5.50 -7.54 29.96
N ILE A 355 6.07 -6.88 28.96
CA ILE A 355 7.09 -7.44 28.08
C ILE A 355 8.34 -6.57 28.18
N PHE A 356 9.45 -7.22 28.50
CA PHE A 356 10.73 -6.57 28.74
C PHE A 356 11.59 -6.54 27.47
N ALA A 357 12.53 -5.60 27.43
CA ALA A 357 13.58 -5.61 26.40
C ALA A 357 14.44 -6.88 26.52
N ARG A 358 15.30 -7.10 25.52
CA ARG A 358 16.28 -8.19 25.51
C ARG A 358 17.68 -7.64 25.74
N ASN A 359 18.54 -8.43 26.37
CA ASN A 359 19.97 -8.19 26.42
C ASN A 359 20.62 -8.73 25.13
N ASP A 360 21.89 -8.38 24.89
CA ASP A 360 22.66 -8.84 23.72
C ASP A 360 22.77 -10.38 23.64
N ASP A 361 22.60 -11.08 24.76
CA ASP A 361 22.62 -12.54 24.87
C ASP A 361 21.23 -13.20 24.72
N GLY A 362 20.18 -12.43 24.41
CA GLY A 362 18.79 -12.92 24.26
C GLY A 362 17.99 -13.02 25.56
N THR A 363 18.64 -12.90 26.72
CA THR A 363 17.95 -12.95 28.02
C THR A 363 17.07 -11.71 28.25
N GLU A 364 16.06 -11.83 29.12
CA GLU A 364 15.19 -10.69 29.45
C GLU A 364 15.93 -9.59 30.23
N ASN A 365 15.86 -8.36 29.73
CA ASN A 365 16.27 -7.18 30.47
C ASN A 365 15.12 -6.64 31.31
N LYS A 366 14.95 -7.21 32.51
CA LYS A 366 13.87 -6.85 33.45
C LYS A 366 13.88 -5.38 33.92
N ARG A 367 14.91 -4.60 33.57
CA ARG A 367 14.99 -3.17 33.88
C ARG A 367 14.24 -2.28 32.89
N VAL A 368 13.89 -2.79 31.71
CA VAL A 368 13.30 -2.01 30.63
C VAL A 368 12.02 -2.67 30.15
N VAL A 369 10.88 -2.02 30.34
CA VAL A 369 9.61 -2.44 29.72
C VAL A 369 9.54 -1.83 28.33
N VAL A 370 9.23 -2.63 27.31
CA VAL A 370 9.09 -2.17 25.91
C VAL A 370 7.67 -2.30 25.38
N SER A 371 6.83 -3.12 26.03
CA SER A 371 5.42 -3.24 25.70
C SER A 371 4.61 -3.71 26.92
N TYR A 372 3.36 -3.29 26.97
CA TYR A 372 2.36 -3.79 27.91
C TYR A 372 1.15 -4.24 27.11
N GLY A 373 0.95 -5.56 27.04
CA GLY A 373 -0.17 -6.18 26.34
C GLY A 373 -1.25 -6.73 27.28
N GLY A 374 -1.18 -6.43 28.57
CA GLY A 374 -2.04 -7.03 29.60
C GLY A 374 -3.50 -6.58 29.56
N ALA A 375 -4.38 -7.41 30.12
CA ALA A 375 -5.82 -7.13 30.19
C ALA A 375 -6.20 -6.08 31.27
N ARG A 376 -5.35 -5.88 32.29
CA ARG A 376 -5.63 -4.94 33.39
C ARG A 376 -5.48 -3.49 32.94
N ARG A 377 -6.23 -2.60 33.60
CA ARG A 377 -6.20 -1.13 33.39
C ARG A 377 -5.70 -0.36 34.60
N ASP A 378 -5.70 -1.01 35.76
CA ASP A 378 -4.98 -0.60 36.96
C ASP A 378 -3.78 -1.55 37.12
N ILE A 379 -2.57 -0.99 37.07
CA ILE A 379 -1.34 -1.77 37.00
C ILE A 379 -0.28 -1.27 37.98
N VAL A 380 0.58 -2.19 38.39
CA VAL A 380 1.78 -1.92 39.16
C VAL A 380 2.98 -2.31 38.30
N VAL A 381 3.80 -1.34 37.91
CA VAL A 381 5.02 -1.61 37.15
C VAL A 381 6.03 -2.28 38.09
N PRO A 382 6.69 -3.39 37.71
CA PRO A 382 7.56 -4.15 38.61
C PRO A 382 8.73 -3.35 39.20
N ASP A 383 9.07 -3.60 40.47
CA ASP A 383 10.14 -2.91 41.22
C ASP A 383 11.56 -3.06 40.64
N SER A 384 11.76 -3.93 39.64
CA SER A 384 13.04 -4.05 38.93
C SER A 384 13.21 -3.04 37.79
N VAL A 385 12.10 -2.41 37.37
CA VAL A 385 12.08 -1.53 36.19
C VAL A 385 12.71 -0.19 36.51
N THR A 386 13.69 0.21 35.70
CA THR A 386 14.31 1.54 35.75
C THR A 386 13.96 2.40 34.56
N THR A 387 13.40 1.81 33.51
CA THR A 387 13.03 2.53 32.29
C THR A 387 11.71 2.02 31.71
N LEU A 388 10.79 2.95 31.48
CA LEU A 388 9.69 2.72 30.54
C LEU A 388 10.18 3.10 29.15
N GLY A 389 10.26 2.11 28.26
CA GLY A 389 10.73 2.24 26.88
C GLY A 389 9.81 3.09 26.01
N LYS A 390 10.24 3.36 24.77
CA LYS A 390 9.44 4.13 23.81
C LYS A 390 8.10 3.41 23.59
N GLY A 391 6.99 4.14 23.74
CA GLY A 391 5.64 3.59 23.53
C GLY A 391 5.25 2.43 24.47
N ALA A 392 6.00 2.16 25.54
CA ALA A 392 5.90 0.91 26.29
C ALA A 392 4.50 0.60 26.85
N LEU A 393 3.73 1.62 27.23
CA LEU A 393 2.37 1.49 27.76
C LEU A 393 1.35 2.34 26.98
N TYR A 394 1.74 2.86 25.83
CA TYR A 394 0.89 3.67 24.96
C TYR A 394 -0.43 2.99 24.59
N GLY A 395 -1.54 3.72 24.61
CA GLY A 395 -2.78 3.28 23.97
C GLY A 395 -3.50 2.12 24.67
N ASN A 396 -3.16 1.83 25.93
CA ASN A 396 -3.66 0.65 26.65
C ASN A 396 -4.90 0.90 27.50
N LYS A 397 -5.48 2.10 27.42
CA LYS A 397 -6.67 2.52 28.19
C LYS A 397 -6.46 2.39 29.70
N LEU A 398 -5.22 2.59 30.16
CA LEU A 398 -4.86 2.48 31.58
C LEU A 398 -5.53 3.62 32.36
N THR A 399 -6.16 3.26 33.48
CA THR A 399 -6.82 4.22 34.39
C THR A 399 -5.97 4.55 35.61
N ASN A 400 -5.06 3.65 35.99
CA ASN A 400 -4.08 3.87 37.05
C ASN A 400 -2.78 3.12 36.77
N VAL A 401 -1.66 3.77 37.06
CA VAL A 401 -0.32 3.19 36.94
C VAL A 401 0.48 3.52 38.20
N THR A 402 0.86 2.49 38.94
CA THR A 402 1.81 2.62 40.05
C THR A 402 3.22 2.44 39.51
N LEU A 403 4.04 3.49 39.63
CA LEU A 403 5.44 3.51 39.17
C LEU A 403 6.38 3.14 40.33
N PRO A 404 7.40 2.30 40.12
CA PRO A 404 8.31 1.87 41.19
C PRO A 404 9.36 2.96 41.50
N ASN A 405 9.86 2.95 42.74
CA ASN A 405 10.92 3.86 43.20
C ASN A 405 12.30 3.62 42.56
N THR A 406 12.41 2.61 41.70
CA THR A 406 13.60 2.35 40.87
C THR A 406 13.54 3.05 39.52
N LEU A 407 12.37 3.59 39.13
CA LEU A 407 12.17 4.18 37.81
C LEU A 407 12.90 5.52 37.70
N THR A 408 13.86 5.59 36.80
CA THR A 408 14.64 6.82 36.55
C THR A 408 14.25 7.50 35.25
N THR A 409 13.65 6.77 34.31
CA THR A 409 13.41 7.25 32.95
C THR A 409 12.04 6.81 32.41
N ILE A 410 11.28 7.77 31.90
CA ILE A 410 10.08 7.56 31.10
C ILE A 410 10.39 8.08 29.70
N ARG A 411 10.47 7.20 28.69
CA ARG A 411 10.86 7.56 27.32
C ARG A 411 9.68 8.14 26.52
N GLU A 412 9.98 8.48 25.26
CA GLU A 412 9.00 8.98 24.30
C GLU A 412 7.74 8.11 24.25
N LEU A 413 6.58 8.74 24.28
CA LEU A 413 5.27 8.09 24.16
C LEU A 413 4.92 7.02 25.23
N ALA A 414 5.74 6.88 26.28
CA ALA A 414 5.70 5.67 27.11
C ALA A 414 4.36 5.45 27.82
N LEU A 415 3.65 6.51 28.23
CA LEU A 415 2.35 6.45 28.91
C LEU A 415 1.25 7.22 28.16
N SER A 416 1.46 7.58 26.89
CA SER A 416 0.53 8.40 26.12
C SER A 416 -0.75 7.67 25.73
N HIS A 417 -1.79 8.44 25.40
CA HIS A 417 -3.08 7.94 24.93
C HIS A 417 -3.67 6.87 25.86
N ASN A 418 -3.69 7.19 27.15
CA ASN A 418 -4.32 6.39 28.20
C ASN A 418 -5.45 7.20 28.87
N GLU A 419 -6.01 6.67 29.95
CA GLU A 419 -7.15 7.24 30.67
C GLU A 419 -6.74 7.70 32.08
N LEU A 420 -5.46 8.06 32.27
CA LEU A 420 -4.92 8.39 33.58
C LEU A 420 -5.46 9.74 34.07
N THR A 421 -6.06 9.75 35.26
CA THR A 421 -6.54 10.99 35.91
C THR A 421 -5.55 11.57 36.91
N ARG A 422 -4.63 10.72 37.39
CA ARG A 422 -3.54 11.05 38.31
C ARG A 422 -2.39 10.07 38.09
N VAL A 423 -1.18 10.50 38.42
CA VAL A 423 -0.01 9.62 38.52
C VAL A 423 0.93 10.17 39.58
N THR A 424 1.48 9.29 40.40
CA THR A 424 2.54 9.65 41.35
C THR A 424 3.88 9.34 40.70
N LEU A 425 4.67 10.39 40.48
CA LEU A 425 6.03 10.26 39.97
C LEU A 425 6.98 9.89 41.12
N PRO A 426 7.84 8.86 40.97
CA PRO A 426 8.73 8.43 42.04
C PRO A 426 9.93 9.38 42.22
N ASP A 427 10.45 9.49 43.44
CA ASP A 427 11.59 10.37 43.79
C ASP A 427 12.91 10.04 43.07
N SER A 428 12.98 8.88 42.41
CA SER A 428 14.09 8.47 41.56
C SER A 428 14.02 9.02 40.13
N LEU A 429 12.89 9.57 39.72
CA LEU A 429 12.63 9.92 38.32
C LEU A 429 13.50 11.11 37.89
N LEU A 430 14.31 10.91 36.86
CA LEU A 430 15.24 11.94 36.37
C LEU A 430 14.75 12.60 35.09
N THR A 431 14.16 11.81 34.18
CA THR A 431 13.88 12.24 32.81
C THR A 431 12.49 11.80 32.36
N ILE A 432 11.73 12.77 31.81
CA ILE A 432 10.42 12.56 31.17
C ILE A 432 10.57 12.91 29.69
N GLY A 433 10.32 11.94 28.82
CA GLY A 433 10.53 12.04 27.37
C GLY A 433 9.45 12.80 26.62
N ARG A 434 9.66 12.93 25.30
CA ARG A 434 8.71 13.55 24.36
C ARG A 434 7.34 12.86 24.42
N ARG A 435 6.25 13.61 24.52
CA ARG A 435 4.88 13.08 24.61
C ARG A 435 4.65 12.05 25.72
N ALA A 436 5.52 11.93 26.72
CA ALA A 436 5.50 10.80 27.66
C ALA A 436 4.14 10.53 28.33
N PHE A 437 3.36 11.57 28.63
CA PHE A 437 2.01 11.52 29.20
C PHE A 437 0.95 12.19 28.32
N ASP A 438 1.26 12.45 27.04
CA ASP A 438 0.36 13.06 26.06
C ASP A 438 -0.97 12.31 25.93
N GLY A 439 -2.08 13.02 25.72
CA GLY A 439 -3.39 12.41 25.49
C GLY A 439 -3.92 11.58 26.67
N ASN A 440 -3.80 12.11 27.89
CA ASN A 440 -4.35 11.52 29.12
C ASN A 440 -5.46 12.42 29.69
N LYS A 441 -5.87 12.17 30.94
CA LYS A 441 -6.88 12.96 31.66
C LYS A 441 -6.33 13.54 32.97
N LEU A 442 -5.02 13.79 33.02
CA LEU A 442 -4.36 14.24 34.24
C LEU A 442 -4.89 15.63 34.60
N THR A 443 -5.40 15.80 35.81
CA THR A 443 -5.90 17.10 36.31
C THR A 443 -4.81 17.90 37.04
N SER A 444 -3.78 17.21 37.50
CA SER A 444 -2.61 17.79 38.18
C SER A 444 -1.42 16.84 38.05
N ILE A 445 -0.22 17.40 38.20
CA ILE A 445 1.02 16.65 38.29
C ILE A 445 1.95 17.28 39.34
N THR A 446 2.58 16.44 40.15
CA THR A 446 3.63 16.86 41.10
C THR A 446 4.94 16.24 40.66
N PHE A 447 5.95 17.09 40.43
CA PHE A 447 7.28 16.64 40.07
C PHE A 447 8.14 16.47 41.32
N PRO A 448 8.88 15.35 41.46
CA PRO A 448 9.89 15.21 42.49
C PRO A 448 11.11 16.08 42.16
N ASP A 449 11.86 16.46 43.19
CA ASP A 449 13.06 17.30 43.06
C ASP A 449 14.18 16.61 42.26
N SER A 450 14.06 15.34 41.95
CA SER A 450 14.99 14.60 41.09
C SER A 450 14.85 14.90 39.59
N VAL A 451 13.69 15.39 39.13
CA VAL A 451 13.44 15.59 37.70
C VAL A 451 14.32 16.71 37.15
N THR A 452 15.07 16.41 36.09
CA THR A 452 15.97 17.37 35.44
C THR A 452 15.54 17.77 34.04
N VAL A 453 14.76 16.91 33.36
CA VAL A 453 14.33 17.11 31.97
C VAL A 453 12.85 16.77 31.81
N ILE A 454 12.11 17.71 31.20
CA ILE A 454 10.73 17.53 30.72
C ILE A 454 10.72 17.70 29.20
N GLY A 455 10.36 16.64 28.49
CA GLY A 455 10.39 16.55 27.03
C GLY A 455 9.31 17.38 26.32
N GLU A 456 9.44 17.46 25.00
CA GLU A 456 8.49 18.18 24.14
C GLU A 456 7.12 17.52 24.22
N GLU A 457 6.04 18.30 24.32
CA GLU A 457 4.67 17.77 24.37
C GLU A 457 4.43 16.76 25.51
N ALA A 458 5.28 16.74 26.55
CA ALA A 458 5.28 15.67 27.55
C ALA A 458 3.93 15.48 28.27
N PHE A 459 3.17 16.56 28.46
CA PHE A 459 1.88 16.59 29.13
C PHE A 459 0.80 17.34 28.32
N THR A 460 0.89 17.32 26.99
CA THR A 460 -0.17 17.88 26.13
C THR A 460 -1.41 16.99 26.12
N ASP A 461 -2.53 17.55 25.66
CA ASP A 461 -3.83 16.89 25.61
C ASP A 461 -4.20 16.25 26.97
N ASN A 462 -4.08 17.05 28.04
CA ASN A 462 -4.46 16.69 29.40
C ASN A 462 -5.44 17.72 30.00
N GLU A 463 -5.85 17.53 31.26
CA GLU A 463 -6.74 18.44 31.99
C GLU A 463 -5.99 19.29 33.04
N ILE A 464 -4.66 19.42 32.90
CA ILE A 464 -3.81 20.18 33.82
C ILE A 464 -4.06 21.67 33.59
N THR A 465 -4.29 22.43 34.67
CA THR A 465 -4.51 23.90 34.58
C THR A 465 -3.35 24.71 35.14
N SER A 466 -2.58 24.13 36.06
CA SER A 466 -1.37 24.75 36.61
C SER A 466 -0.38 23.69 37.07
N VAL A 467 0.90 24.07 37.07
CA VAL A 467 1.97 23.16 37.46
C VAL A 467 3.11 23.92 38.14
N ILE A 468 3.71 23.26 39.14
CA ILE A 468 4.89 23.74 39.85
C ILE A 468 6.10 22.98 39.33
N ILE A 469 7.07 23.71 38.79
CA ILE A 469 8.32 23.19 38.26
C ILE A 469 9.40 23.29 39.34
N PRO A 470 10.00 22.18 39.79
CA PRO A 470 11.06 22.23 40.80
C PRO A 470 12.33 22.86 40.24
N GLY A 471 13.14 23.47 41.11
CA GLY A 471 14.37 24.16 40.73
C GLY A 471 15.43 23.26 40.08
N SER A 472 15.31 21.95 40.26
CA SER A 472 16.14 20.92 39.63
C SER A 472 15.91 20.76 38.13
N VAL A 473 14.76 21.16 37.59
CA VAL A 473 14.46 21.07 36.16
C VAL A 473 15.34 22.04 35.39
N ARG A 474 16.28 21.51 34.60
CA ARG A 474 17.23 22.26 33.79
C ARG A 474 16.72 22.50 32.38
N THR A 475 15.89 21.59 31.88
CA THR A 475 15.36 21.63 30.52
C THR A 475 13.86 21.40 30.54
N ILE A 476 13.13 22.37 30.00
CA ILE A 476 11.71 22.25 29.65
C ILE A 476 11.64 22.48 28.14
N SER A 477 11.35 21.43 27.40
CA SER A 477 11.26 21.49 25.94
C SER A 477 10.01 22.22 25.47
N PRO A 478 9.94 22.63 24.17
CA PRO A 478 8.78 23.29 23.60
C PRO A 478 7.48 22.52 23.85
N TRP A 479 6.39 23.26 24.12
CA TRP A 479 5.06 22.70 24.35
C TRP A 479 4.99 21.58 25.37
N ALA A 480 5.88 21.54 26.37
CA ALA A 480 5.84 20.52 27.42
C ALA A 480 4.46 20.39 28.12
N PHE A 481 3.66 21.44 28.09
CA PHE A 481 2.28 21.52 28.58
C PHE A 481 1.40 22.27 27.55
N ASP A 482 0.08 22.06 27.63
CA ASP A 482 -0.90 22.72 26.77
C ASP A 482 -0.89 24.26 26.86
N LEU A 483 -1.38 24.90 25.80
CA LEU A 483 -1.56 26.35 25.79
C LEU A 483 -2.56 26.77 26.87
N GLY A 484 -2.15 27.63 27.79
CA GLY A 484 -2.97 28.12 28.90
C GLY A 484 -2.66 27.49 30.26
N VAL A 485 -1.80 26.46 30.31
CA VAL A 485 -1.31 25.91 31.59
C VAL A 485 -0.42 26.94 32.30
N VAL A 486 -0.80 27.31 33.53
CA VAL A 486 -0.01 28.24 34.34
C VAL A 486 1.20 27.51 34.94
N THR A 487 2.39 27.85 34.46
CA THR A 487 3.65 27.31 34.99
C THR A 487 4.24 28.23 36.05
N LYS A 488 4.54 27.70 37.23
CA LYS A 488 5.27 28.40 38.30
C LYS A 488 6.55 27.64 38.60
N ARG A 489 7.65 28.35 38.86
CA ARG A 489 8.91 27.73 39.28
C ARG A 489 9.09 27.92 40.79
N ASN A 490 9.50 26.85 41.48
CA ASN A 490 9.93 26.92 42.87
C ASN A 490 11.28 27.62 43.02
#